data_AF-A0A4Q9LF01-F1
#
_entry.id   AF-A0A4Q9LF01-F1
#
_cell.length_a   1.000
_cell.length_b   1.000
_cell.length_c   1.000
_cell.angle_alpha   90.00
_cell.angle_beta   90.00
_cell.angle_gamma   90.00
#
_symmetry.space_group_name_H-M   'P 1'
#
loop_
_entity.id
_entity.type
_entity.pdbx_description
1 polymer ?
#
loop_
_entity_poly.entity_id
_entity_poly.type
_entity_poly.pdbx_seq_one_letter_code
_entity_poly.pdbx_strand_id
1 'polypeptide(L)'
;LNFLRVQKIVIGDFKFDNMMLAENLKIKAIDFGHAVFEKKQKRLFSDKDIKNGKNNHKKYLYIAPEIRNGQRCSSIADIYSFGYVSREYINDVIIKDGKVSDFFEHCLVPDPKIRISADVALIHPIFNTLYDFVFCFADIKNFEISDNDTKIKLHDRIIYYEHPEYSFELHCCCSKNKREFSKFKLNQNQKLLQRKTTNQEEAEQRAYKLLKFRAVVGNHVLPIQHLTFSYHNELKKLFLKLNIEQVKYKVVINTLKEKTTRKKIMIKILGISVLIIVIAECLLLSIIYRINNIKNK
;
A
#
# COMPACT_ATOMS: atom_id res chain seq x y z
N LEU A 1 17.74 0.82 -5.19
CA LEU A 1 18.25 1.69 -4.10
C LEU A 1 17.94 1.18 -2.70
N ASN A 2 16.68 0.96 -2.29
CA ASN A 2 16.37 0.50 -0.92
C ASN A 2 17.06 -0.83 -0.54
N PHE A 3 17.17 -1.77 -1.48
CA PHE A 3 17.97 -2.99 -1.28
C PHE A 3 19.42 -2.68 -0.89
N LEU A 4 20.12 -1.81 -1.64
CA LEU A 4 21.51 -1.45 -1.38
C LEU A 4 21.68 -0.71 -0.03
N ARG A 5 20.70 0.13 0.34
CA ARG A 5 20.64 0.75 1.68
C ARG A 5 20.64 -0.29 2.79
N VAL A 6 19.84 -1.35 2.66
CA VAL A 6 19.81 -2.47 3.62
C VAL A 6 21.15 -3.19 3.67
N GLN A 7 21.81 -3.36 2.52
CA GLN A 7 23.14 -3.96 2.41
C GLN A 7 24.28 -3.01 2.80
N LYS A 8 24.00 -1.75 3.15
CA LYS A 8 25.00 -0.73 3.48
C LYS A 8 26.01 -0.51 2.34
N ILE A 9 25.49 -0.49 1.11
CA ILE A 9 26.22 -0.22 -0.12
C ILE A 9 25.76 1.13 -0.70
N VAL A 10 26.71 1.94 -1.14
CA VAL A 10 26.50 3.19 -1.87
C VAL A 10 27.01 2.99 -3.29
N ILE A 11 26.23 3.31 -4.31
CA ILE A 11 26.66 3.24 -5.73
C ILE A 11 27.67 4.35 -6.01
N GLY A 12 27.38 5.57 -5.54
CA GLY A 12 28.27 6.73 -5.68
C GLY A 12 28.29 7.36 -7.07
N ASP A 13 27.83 6.62 -8.09
CA ASP A 13 27.68 7.05 -9.48
C ASP A 13 26.31 6.66 -10.08
N PHE A 14 25.22 6.89 -9.33
CA PHE A 14 23.89 6.57 -9.83
C PHE A 14 23.48 7.49 -10.99
N LYS A 15 23.20 6.90 -12.16
CA LYS A 15 22.66 7.54 -13.37
C LYS A 15 21.88 6.51 -14.21
N PHE A 16 21.00 6.98 -15.08
CA PHE A 16 20.18 6.07 -15.91
C PHE A 16 20.99 5.33 -16.98
N ASP A 17 22.15 5.83 -17.39
CA ASP A 17 23.10 5.07 -18.24
C ASP A 17 23.56 3.77 -17.56
N ASN A 18 23.57 3.76 -16.22
CA ASN A 18 23.90 2.59 -15.41
C ASN A 18 22.66 1.75 -15.06
N MET A 19 21.53 1.97 -15.74
CA MET A 19 20.29 1.21 -15.57
C MET A 19 19.92 0.52 -16.88
N MET A 20 19.86 -0.80 -16.88
CA MET A 20 19.44 -1.59 -18.04
C MET A 20 18.00 -2.06 -17.89
N LEU A 21 17.29 -2.10 -19.01
CA LEU A 21 16.03 -2.81 -19.13
C LEU A 21 16.32 -4.26 -19.49
N ALA A 22 15.86 -5.18 -18.64
CA ALA A 22 15.82 -6.60 -18.92
C ALA A 22 14.44 -7.00 -19.48
N GLU A 23 14.25 -8.30 -19.72
CA GLU A 23 12.97 -8.87 -20.10
C GLU A 23 11.83 -8.41 -19.18
N ASN A 24 10.64 -8.19 -19.75
CA ASN A 24 9.44 -7.73 -19.06
C ASN A 24 9.60 -6.36 -18.37
N LEU A 25 10.39 -5.45 -18.94
CA LEU A 25 10.61 -4.08 -18.44
C LEU A 25 11.21 -4.03 -17.02
N LYS A 26 11.87 -5.10 -16.57
CA LYS A 26 12.56 -5.12 -15.28
C LYS A 26 13.81 -4.25 -15.37
N ILE A 27 13.94 -3.27 -14.48
CA ILE A 27 15.14 -2.42 -14.42
C ILE A 27 16.20 -3.08 -13.54
N LYS A 28 17.43 -3.19 -14.05
CA LYS A 28 18.61 -3.67 -13.32
C LYS A 28 19.68 -2.59 -13.29
N ALA A 29 20.22 -2.32 -12.11
CA ALA A 29 21.41 -1.48 -11.97
C ALA A 29 22.64 -2.27 -12.42
N ILE A 30 23.48 -1.64 -13.23
CA ILE A 30 24.78 -2.12 -13.67
C ILE A 30 25.86 -1.13 -13.22
N ASP A 31 27.12 -1.47 -13.50
CA ASP A 31 28.30 -0.66 -13.21
C ASP A 31 28.42 -0.22 -11.73
N PHE A 32 28.97 -1.14 -10.93
CA PHE A 32 29.30 -0.90 -9.53
C PHE A 32 30.78 -0.51 -9.35
N GLY A 33 31.47 -0.03 -10.40
CA GLY A 33 32.90 0.29 -10.34
C GLY A 33 33.26 1.38 -9.31
N HIS A 34 32.31 2.24 -8.97
CA HIS A 34 32.43 3.27 -7.94
C HIS A 34 31.74 2.93 -6.62
N ALA A 35 31.11 1.75 -6.53
CA ALA A 35 30.35 1.39 -5.35
C ALA A 35 31.26 1.12 -4.15
N VAL A 36 30.79 1.51 -2.97
CA VAL A 36 31.51 1.35 -1.70
C VAL A 36 30.59 0.82 -0.62
N PHE A 37 31.16 0.09 0.33
CA PHE A 37 30.45 -0.23 1.57
C PHE A 37 30.53 0.97 2.52
N GLU A 38 29.43 1.29 3.23
CA GLU A 38 29.39 2.42 4.16
C GLU A 38 30.51 2.34 5.23
N LYS A 39 30.92 1.12 5.60
CA LYS A 39 32.02 0.87 6.55
C LYS A 39 33.42 0.99 5.96
N LYS A 40 33.58 0.87 4.63
CA LYS A 40 34.86 0.88 3.91
C LYS A 40 34.74 1.74 2.67
N GLN A 41 34.96 3.04 2.84
CA GLN A 41 34.74 4.03 1.79
C GLN A 41 36.06 4.46 1.14
N LYS A 42 36.06 4.46 -0.20
CA LYS A 42 37.05 5.14 -1.02
C LYS A 42 36.45 6.47 -1.48
N ARG A 43 37.20 7.57 -1.36
CA ARG A 43 36.75 8.88 -1.88
C ARG A 43 36.70 8.83 -3.40
N LEU A 44 35.61 9.30 -3.98
CA LEU A 44 35.48 9.45 -5.43
C LEU A 44 36.37 10.59 -5.96
N PHE A 45 36.46 11.68 -5.20
CA PHE A 45 37.31 12.83 -5.49
C PHE A 45 38.43 12.93 -4.47
N SER A 46 39.67 13.10 -4.96
CA SER A 46 40.82 13.39 -4.10
C SER A 46 40.80 14.84 -3.62
N ASP A 47 41.58 15.15 -2.59
CA ASP A 47 41.73 16.52 -2.09
C ASP A 47 42.27 17.47 -3.18
N LYS A 48 43.07 16.95 -4.11
CA LYS A 48 43.54 17.69 -5.29
C LYS A 48 42.40 17.98 -6.27
N ASP A 49 41.53 17.00 -6.53
CA ASP A 49 40.35 17.19 -7.40
C ASP A 49 39.43 18.27 -6.83
N ILE A 50 39.23 18.29 -5.51
CA ILE A 50 38.40 19.28 -4.81
C ILE A 50 39.05 20.67 -4.88
N LYS A 51 40.35 20.79 -4.54
CA LYS A 51 41.08 22.07 -4.60
C LYS A 51 41.07 22.69 -6.00
N ASN A 52 41.15 21.86 -7.04
CA ASN A 52 41.14 22.30 -8.43
C ASN A 52 39.72 22.49 -9.00
N GLY A 53 38.67 22.35 -8.19
CA GLY A 53 37.27 22.53 -8.61
C GLY A 53 36.72 21.46 -9.56
N LYS A 54 37.45 20.36 -9.79
CA LYS A 54 37.06 19.30 -10.72
C LYS A 54 35.77 18.61 -10.28
N ASN A 55 35.55 18.51 -8.97
CA ASN A 55 34.34 17.94 -8.35
C ASN A 55 33.07 18.77 -8.61
N ASN A 56 33.19 20.05 -8.99
CA ASN A 56 32.06 20.95 -9.24
C ASN A 56 31.71 21.09 -10.72
N HIS A 57 32.36 20.33 -11.59
CA HIS A 57 32.05 20.32 -13.02
C HIS A 57 30.58 19.94 -13.26
N LYS A 58 29.91 20.56 -14.25
CA LYS A 58 28.49 20.31 -14.59
C LYS A 58 28.16 18.81 -14.69
N LYS A 59 29.08 18.04 -15.26
CA LYS A 59 29.00 16.58 -15.41
C LYS A 59 28.91 15.79 -14.10
N TYR A 60 29.16 16.39 -12.93
CA TYR A 60 29.09 15.71 -11.63
C TYR A 60 27.98 16.25 -10.74
N LEU A 61 27.14 17.16 -11.22
CA LEU A 61 26.10 17.77 -10.38
C LEU A 61 25.05 16.77 -9.88
N TYR A 62 24.89 15.63 -10.56
CA TYR A 62 24.07 14.52 -10.06
C TYR A 62 24.69 13.80 -8.86
N ILE A 63 25.98 13.96 -8.60
CA ILE A 63 26.64 13.33 -7.45
C ILE A 63 26.34 14.15 -6.20
N ALA A 64 25.95 13.45 -5.14
CA ALA A 64 25.58 14.07 -3.87
C ALA A 64 26.67 15.02 -3.33
N PRO A 65 26.30 16.18 -2.75
CA PRO A 65 27.26 17.17 -2.27
C PRO A 65 28.31 16.59 -1.31
N GLU A 66 27.91 15.70 -0.39
CA GLU A 66 28.81 15.05 0.55
C GLU A 66 29.88 14.20 -0.14
N ILE A 67 29.54 13.51 -1.25
CA ILE A 67 30.50 12.74 -2.05
C ILE A 67 31.43 13.69 -2.81
N ARG A 68 30.88 14.73 -3.44
CA ARG A 68 31.67 15.75 -4.15
C ARG A 68 32.66 16.47 -3.24
N ASN A 69 32.32 16.62 -1.96
CA ASN A 69 33.18 17.22 -0.95
C ASN A 69 34.17 16.23 -0.31
N GLY A 70 34.26 14.99 -0.81
CA GLY A 70 35.18 13.97 -0.28
C GLY A 70 34.82 13.48 1.12
N GLN A 71 33.59 13.74 1.58
CA GLN A 71 33.12 13.33 2.90
C GLN A 71 32.69 11.87 2.89
N ARG A 72 32.56 11.29 4.09
CA ARG A 72 31.93 9.97 4.23
C ARG A 72 30.45 10.08 3.86
N CYS A 73 29.98 9.14 3.07
CA CYS A 73 28.62 9.07 2.57
C CYS A 73 27.88 7.85 3.11
N SER A 74 26.57 7.82 2.91
CA SER A 74 25.74 6.65 3.13
C SER A 74 24.90 6.42 1.87
N SER A 75 24.10 5.37 1.88
CA SER A 75 23.11 5.09 0.83
C SER A 75 22.07 6.21 0.60
N ILE A 76 22.02 7.22 1.48
CA ILE A 76 21.26 8.47 1.28
C ILE A 76 21.85 9.32 0.15
N ALA A 77 23.14 9.17 -0.17
CA ALA A 77 23.77 9.86 -1.29
C ALA A 77 23.15 9.45 -2.64
N ASP A 78 22.88 8.16 -2.84
CA ASP A 78 22.25 7.67 -4.07
C ASP A 78 20.81 8.19 -4.26
N ILE A 79 20.14 8.64 -3.19
CA ILE A 79 18.82 9.28 -3.29
C ILE A 79 18.90 10.68 -3.88
N TYR A 80 19.96 11.43 -3.57
CA TYR A 80 20.21 12.70 -4.24
C TYR A 80 20.45 12.49 -5.72
N SER A 81 21.32 11.53 -6.05
CA SER A 81 21.62 11.21 -7.45
C SER A 81 20.40 10.74 -8.21
N PHE A 82 19.57 9.89 -7.60
CA PHE A 82 18.28 9.51 -8.16
C PHE A 82 17.37 10.71 -8.38
N GLY A 83 17.22 11.59 -7.39
CA GLY A 83 16.40 12.79 -7.49
C GLY A 83 16.87 13.72 -8.60
N TYR A 84 18.18 13.95 -8.69
CA TYR A 84 18.77 14.83 -9.70
C TYR A 84 18.53 14.28 -11.10
N VAL A 85 18.96 13.04 -11.36
CA VAL A 85 18.84 12.42 -12.67
C VAL A 85 17.38 12.32 -13.08
N SER A 86 16.50 11.84 -12.18
CA SER A 86 15.07 11.72 -12.49
C SER A 86 14.42 13.08 -12.80
N ARG A 87 14.79 14.13 -12.06
CA ARG A 87 14.26 15.48 -12.31
C ARG A 87 14.71 16.03 -13.65
N GLU A 88 15.95 15.79 -14.07
CA GLU A 88 16.41 16.22 -15.41
C GLU A 88 15.58 15.55 -16.51
N TYR A 89 15.33 14.24 -16.43
CA TYR A 89 14.49 13.53 -17.41
C TYR A 89 13.01 13.94 -17.35
N ILE A 90 12.49 14.25 -16.15
CA ILE A 90 11.09 14.63 -15.97
C ILE A 90 10.84 16.09 -16.33
N ASN A 91 11.79 17.01 -16.10
CA ASN A 91 11.62 18.42 -16.47
C ASN A 91 11.35 18.62 -17.97
N ASP A 92 11.87 17.71 -18.80
CA ASP A 92 11.61 17.66 -20.24
C ASP A 92 10.15 17.23 -20.57
N VAL A 93 9.42 16.71 -19.59
CA VAL A 93 8.00 16.36 -19.65
C VAL A 93 7.25 17.38 -18.78
N ILE A 94 6.42 18.25 -19.35
CA ILE A 94 5.71 19.31 -18.60
C ILE A 94 4.74 18.70 -17.56
N ILE A 95 5.25 18.27 -16.41
CA ILE A 95 4.47 17.69 -15.30
C ILE A 95 4.44 18.73 -14.19
N LYS A 96 3.37 19.54 -14.20
CA LYS A 96 3.03 20.42 -13.07
C LYS A 96 2.20 19.66 -12.04
N ASP A 97 2.80 18.63 -11.42
CA ASP A 97 2.20 17.92 -10.28
C ASP A 97 2.96 18.29 -9.00
N GLY A 98 2.24 18.87 -8.03
CA GLY A 98 2.81 19.24 -6.73
C GLY A 98 3.46 18.07 -5.99
N LYS A 99 2.97 16.84 -6.18
CA LYS A 99 3.57 15.63 -5.58
C LYS A 99 4.93 15.30 -6.18
N VAL A 100 5.14 15.62 -7.47
CA VAL A 100 6.42 15.38 -8.15
C VAL A 100 7.45 16.39 -7.68
N SER A 101 7.08 17.68 -7.56
CA SER A 101 7.95 18.71 -6.99
C SER A 101 8.33 18.39 -5.55
N ASP A 102 7.34 18.11 -4.70
CA ASP A 102 7.52 17.77 -3.29
C ASP A 102 8.47 16.58 -3.11
N PHE A 103 8.30 15.52 -3.91
CA PHE A 103 9.19 14.37 -3.88
C PHE A 103 10.66 14.73 -4.17
N PHE A 104 10.89 15.55 -5.20
CA PHE A 104 12.25 15.94 -5.59
C PHE A 104 12.87 16.94 -4.63
N GLU A 105 12.09 17.84 -4.02
CA GLU A 105 12.56 18.73 -2.96
C GLU A 105 13.14 17.93 -1.78
N HIS A 106 12.48 16.82 -1.41
CA HIS A 106 12.96 15.91 -0.36
C HIS A 106 14.19 15.07 -0.76
N CYS A 107 14.31 14.69 -2.04
CA CYS A 107 15.45 13.95 -2.55
C CYS A 107 16.70 14.83 -2.72
N LEU A 108 16.52 16.10 -3.10
CA LEU A 108 17.60 17.03 -3.48
C LEU A 108 18.12 17.88 -2.31
N VAL A 109 17.69 17.59 -1.08
CA VAL A 109 18.20 18.27 0.12
C VAL A 109 19.73 18.11 0.23
N PRO A 110 20.52 19.19 0.31
CA PRO A 110 21.97 19.08 0.34
C PRO A 110 22.51 18.35 1.59
N ASP A 111 21.91 18.57 2.76
CA ASP A 111 22.31 17.89 4.00
C ASP A 111 21.76 16.45 4.06
N PRO A 112 22.62 15.41 4.02
CA PRO A 112 22.18 14.03 4.07
C PRO A 112 21.51 13.63 5.40
N LYS A 113 21.64 14.41 6.49
CA LYS A 113 20.97 14.11 7.77
C LYS A 113 19.47 14.32 7.72
N ILE A 114 19.00 15.21 6.86
CA ILE A 114 17.58 15.56 6.70
C ILE A 114 17.01 15.13 5.35
N ARG A 115 17.86 14.75 4.37
CA ARG A 115 17.42 14.15 3.11
C ARG A 115 16.63 12.86 3.34
N ILE A 116 15.59 12.65 2.54
CA ILE A 116 14.78 11.43 2.61
C ILE A 116 15.63 10.19 2.29
N SER A 117 15.36 9.07 2.96
CA SER A 117 16.01 7.79 2.69
C SER A 117 15.20 6.95 1.70
N ALA A 118 15.82 5.95 1.07
CA ALA A 118 15.17 5.13 0.04
C ALA A 118 13.86 4.43 0.48
N ASP A 119 13.78 4.00 1.72
CA ASP A 119 12.58 3.42 2.31
C ASP A 119 11.47 4.44 2.54
N VAL A 120 11.85 5.65 2.98
CA VAL A 120 10.89 6.75 3.18
C VAL A 120 10.45 7.32 1.83
N ALA A 121 11.32 7.30 0.81
CA ALA A 121 10.95 7.64 -0.55
C ALA A 121 9.86 6.68 -1.09
N LEU A 122 9.94 5.38 -0.83
CA LEU A 122 8.96 4.39 -1.29
C LEU A 122 7.55 4.54 -0.70
N ILE A 123 7.40 5.29 0.39
CA ILE A 123 6.10 5.60 1.01
C ILE A 123 5.55 6.95 0.56
N HIS A 124 6.30 7.71 -0.24
CA HIS A 124 5.87 8.99 -0.74
C HIS A 124 4.60 8.83 -1.62
N PRO A 125 3.62 9.76 -1.54
CA PRO A 125 2.37 9.68 -2.30
C PRO A 125 2.51 9.45 -3.82
N ILE A 126 3.62 9.87 -4.41
CA ILE A 126 3.95 9.62 -5.83
C ILE A 126 3.96 8.12 -6.19
N PHE A 127 4.25 7.25 -5.21
CA PHE A 127 4.28 5.80 -5.40
C PHE A 127 2.99 5.10 -5.00
N ASN A 128 1.92 5.83 -4.65
CA ASN A 128 0.64 5.23 -4.26
C ASN A 128 0.09 4.30 -5.35
N THR A 129 0.27 4.67 -6.62
CA THR A 129 -0.15 3.87 -7.78
C THR A 129 0.42 2.46 -7.80
N LEU A 130 1.61 2.25 -7.22
CA LEU A 130 2.21 0.92 -7.12
C LEU A 130 1.42 -0.03 -6.20
N TYR A 131 0.61 0.51 -5.29
CA TYR A 131 -0.15 -0.25 -4.29
C TYR A 131 -1.65 0.07 -4.35
N ASP A 132 -2.15 0.51 -5.51
CA ASP A 132 -3.56 0.89 -5.65
C ASP A 132 -4.53 -0.28 -5.46
N PHE A 133 -4.06 -1.50 -5.70
CA PHE A 133 -4.79 -2.75 -5.47
C PHE A 133 -4.91 -3.14 -3.99
N VAL A 134 -4.15 -2.51 -3.08
CA VAL A 134 -4.13 -2.88 -1.67
C VAL A 134 -5.30 -2.21 -0.94
N PHE A 135 -6.16 -3.03 -0.31
CA PHE A 135 -7.28 -2.57 0.48
C PHE A 135 -7.37 -3.27 1.84
N CYS A 136 -8.14 -2.69 2.76
CA CYS A 136 -8.36 -3.29 4.07
C CYS A 136 -9.27 -4.51 3.95
N PHE A 137 -8.80 -5.68 4.38
CA PHE A 137 -9.57 -6.94 4.35
C PHE A 137 -10.08 -7.36 5.74
N ALA A 138 -10.25 -6.41 6.66
CA ALA A 138 -10.70 -6.70 8.03
C ALA A 138 -12.13 -7.27 8.10
N ASP A 139 -12.98 -6.93 7.12
CA ASP A 139 -14.40 -7.32 7.08
C ASP A 139 -14.65 -8.56 6.21
N ILE A 140 -13.59 -9.14 5.62
CA ILE A 140 -13.71 -10.39 4.88
C ILE A 140 -13.75 -11.54 5.89
N LYS A 141 -14.71 -12.46 5.72
CA LYS A 141 -14.82 -13.67 6.54
C LYS A 141 -13.61 -14.57 6.33
N ASN A 142 -13.28 -15.35 7.36
CA ASN A 142 -12.27 -16.39 7.27
C ASN A 142 -12.59 -17.33 6.11
N PHE A 143 -11.59 -17.64 5.29
CA PHE A 143 -11.71 -18.53 4.14
C PHE A 143 -10.39 -19.23 3.87
N GLU A 144 -10.46 -20.30 3.08
CA GLU A 144 -9.30 -21.02 2.57
C GLU A 144 -9.52 -21.30 1.07
N ILE A 145 -8.55 -20.91 0.25
CA ILE A 145 -8.53 -21.18 -1.20
C ILE A 145 -7.25 -21.95 -1.48
N SER A 146 -7.39 -23.04 -2.24
CA SER A 146 -6.26 -23.75 -2.84
C SER A 146 -6.44 -23.72 -4.35
N ASP A 147 -5.39 -23.35 -5.07
CA ASP A 147 -5.39 -23.20 -6.53
C ASP A 147 -4.02 -23.62 -7.06
N ASN A 148 -3.97 -24.77 -7.75
CA ASN A 148 -2.76 -25.46 -8.17
C ASN A 148 -1.75 -25.57 -7.01
N ASP A 149 -0.66 -24.82 -7.08
CA ASP A 149 0.43 -24.81 -6.10
C ASP A 149 0.30 -23.70 -5.03
N THR A 150 -0.76 -22.89 -5.10
CA THR A 150 -0.97 -21.77 -4.18
C THR A 150 -2.01 -22.11 -3.13
N LYS A 151 -1.69 -21.84 -1.87
CA LYS A 151 -2.64 -21.91 -0.76
C LYS A 151 -2.76 -20.55 -0.09
N ILE A 152 -4.00 -20.10 0.08
CA ILE A 152 -4.33 -18.82 0.71
C ILE A 152 -5.34 -19.08 1.82
N LYS A 153 -4.95 -18.75 3.05
CA LYS A 153 -5.82 -18.83 4.21
C LYS A 153 -5.97 -17.46 4.85
N LEU A 154 -7.20 -16.96 4.94
CA LEU A 154 -7.51 -15.78 5.74
C LEU A 154 -8.08 -16.22 7.08
N HIS A 155 -7.41 -15.83 8.18
CA HIS A 155 -7.88 -16.07 9.54
C HIS A 155 -7.55 -14.87 10.41
N ASP A 156 -8.55 -14.31 11.09
CA ASP A 156 -8.39 -13.23 12.07
C ASP A 156 -7.60 -12.03 11.54
N ARG A 157 -7.93 -11.61 10.32
CA ARG A 157 -7.31 -10.47 9.60
C ARG A 157 -5.81 -10.69 9.28
N ILE A 158 -5.37 -11.93 9.27
CA ILE A 158 -4.05 -12.38 8.83
C ILE A 158 -4.25 -13.31 7.64
N ILE A 159 -3.55 -13.03 6.56
CA ILE A 159 -3.47 -13.92 5.41
C ILE A 159 -2.20 -14.74 5.53
N TYR A 160 -2.33 -16.04 5.41
CA TYR A 160 -1.22 -16.97 5.23
C TYR A 160 -1.20 -17.36 3.76
N TYR A 161 -0.11 -17.02 3.08
CA TYR A 161 0.11 -17.30 1.66
C TYR A 161 1.26 -18.30 1.54
N GLU A 162 1.01 -19.39 0.83
CA GLU A 162 1.98 -20.44 0.51
C GLU A 162 2.02 -20.68 -0.99
N HIS A 163 3.23 -20.75 -1.53
CA HIS A 163 3.59 -21.07 -2.91
C HIS A 163 4.94 -21.81 -2.87
N PRO A 164 5.29 -22.69 -3.83
CA PRO A 164 6.53 -23.48 -3.78
C PRO A 164 7.80 -22.63 -3.59
N GLU A 165 7.82 -21.45 -4.21
CA GLU A 165 8.95 -20.52 -4.13
C GLU A 165 8.80 -19.43 -3.03
N TYR A 166 7.59 -19.20 -2.53
CA TYR A 166 7.30 -18.03 -1.69
C TYR A 166 6.30 -18.36 -0.59
N SER A 167 6.62 -18.01 0.64
CA SER A 167 5.64 -17.99 1.72
C SER A 167 5.73 -16.70 2.50
N PHE A 168 4.57 -16.18 2.90
CA PHE A 168 4.49 -15.01 3.77
C PHE A 168 3.18 -14.93 4.53
N GLU A 169 3.22 -14.28 5.69
CA GLU A 169 2.01 -13.84 6.40
C GLU A 169 1.77 -12.37 6.08
N LEU A 170 0.53 -11.97 5.80
CA LEU A 170 0.14 -10.58 5.62
C LEU A 170 -0.90 -10.19 6.66
N HIS A 171 -0.49 -9.36 7.61
CA HIS A 171 -1.38 -8.78 8.61
C HIS A 171 -2.04 -7.53 8.02
N CYS A 172 -3.37 -7.47 8.13
CA CYS A 172 -4.17 -6.32 7.73
C CYS A 172 -3.74 -5.04 8.46
N CYS A 173 -3.95 -3.86 7.83
CA CYS A 173 -3.72 -2.57 8.45
C CYS A 173 -4.49 -2.36 9.78
N CYS A 174 -5.55 -3.13 10.03
CA CYS A 174 -6.39 -3.04 11.24
C CYS A 174 -6.23 -4.23 12.21
N SER A 175 -5.21 -5.10 12.02
CA SER A 175 -4.95 -6.19 12.97
C SER A 175 -4.40 -5.66 14.31
N LYS A 176 -4.88 -6.20 15.43
CA LYS A 176 -4.42 -5.84 16.80
C LYS A 176 -3.16 -6.63 17.20
N ASN A 177 -3.00 -7.85 16.67
CA ASN A 177 -1.88 -8.75 16.96
C ASN A 177 -0.82 -8.67 15.87
N LYS A 178 -0.24 -7.48 15.66
CA LYS A 178 0.85 -7.31 14.69
C LYS A 178 2.18 -7.59 15.36
N ARG A 179 3.02 -8.43 14.73
CA ARG A 179 4.43 -8.51 15.12
C ARG A 179 5.07 -7.13 14.95
N GLU A 180 5.83 -6.71 15.96
CA GLU A 180 6.48 -5.39 15.94
C GLU A 180 7.62 -5.32 14.92
N PHE A 181 7.96 -4.07 14.57
CA PHE A 181 8.90 -3.77 13.52
C PHE A 181 10.33 -4.06 13.98
N SER A 182 11.07 -4.92 13.27
CA SER A 182 12.46 -5.21 13.65
C SER A 182 13.46 -4.09 13.31
N LYS A 183 13.21 -3.23 12.29
CA LYS A 183 14.23 -2.30 11.73
C LYS A 183 13.80 -0.91 11.18
N PHE A 184 12.56 -0.43 11.27
CA PHE A 184 12.14 0.88 10.70
C PHE A 184 11.56 1.78 11.77
N LYS A 185 12.17 2.97 11.91
CA LYS A 185 11.66 4.08 12.70
C LYS A 185 11.61 5.29 11.78
N LEU A 186 10.42 5.81 11.54
CA LEU A 186 10.25 7.14 10.94
C LEU A 186 10.82 8.18 11.92
N ASN A 187 11.79 8.96 11.49
CA ASN A 187 12.32 10.04 12.32
C ASN A 187 11.28 11.15 12.48
N GLN A 188 11.31 11.87 13.61
CA GLN A 188 10.33 12.93 13.90
C GLN A 188 10.30 14.04 12.84
N ASN A 189 11.44 14.36 12.22
CA ASN A 189 11.52 15.32 11.12
C ASN A 189 10.85 14.82 9.82
N GLN A 190 10.67 13.51 9.65
CA GLN A 190 9.93 12.91 8.53
C GLN A 190 8.43 12.83 8.81
N LYS A 191 7.97 13.14 10.05
CA LYS A 191 6.56 13.33 10.36
C LYS A 191 6.05 14.73 9.98
N LEU A 192 6.97 15.66 9.72
CA LEU A 192 6.73 17.08 9.43
C LEU A 192 6.43 17.38 7.95
N LEU A 193 6.27 16.37 7.09
CA LEU A 193 5.82 16.48 5.68
C LEU A 193 4.42 17.13 5.49
N GLN A 194 3.85 17.74 6.53
CA GLN A 194 2.53 18.36 6.53
C GLN A 194 2.62 19.84 6.18
N ARG A 195 2.44 20.18 4.89
CA ARG A 195 1.76 21.43 4.48
C ARG A 195 0.89 21.13 3.24
N LYS A 196 -0.39 21.49 3.36
CA LYS A 196 -1.56 20.81 2.76
C LYS A 196 -2.11 21.42 1.47
N THR A 197 -2.71 20.55 0.65
CA THR A 197 -3.99 20.74 -0.06
C THR A 197 -4.88 19.50 0.19
N THR A 198 -6.20 19.58 -0.03
CA THR A 198 -7.17 18.51 0.29
C THR A 198 -6.86 17.16 -0.38
N ASN A 199 -6.35 17.18 -1.62
CA ASN A 199 -5.92 15.98 -2.35
C ASN A 199 -4.63 15.34 -1.80
N GLN A 200 -3.83 16.12 -1.07
CA GLN A 200 -2.58 15.68 -0.46
C GLN A 200 -2.86 14.90 0.83
N GLU A 201 -3.87 15.32 1.60
CA GLU A 201 -4.29 14.63 2.83
C GLU A 201 -4.78 13.20 2.57
N GLU A 202 -5.61 12.98 1.53
CA GLU A 202 -6.09 11.63 1.20
C GLU A 202 -4.95 10.71 0.75
N ALA A 203 -4.02 11.24 -0.04
CA ALA A 203 -2.86 10.50 -0.53
C ALA A 203 -1.88 10.15 0.61
N GLU A 204 -1.71 11.05 1.58
CA GLU A 204 -0.94 10.82 2.81
C GLU A 204 -1.62 9.82 3.73
N GLN A 205 -2.93 9.91 3.92
CA GLN A 205 -3.70 8.93 4.69
C GLN A 205 -3.58 7.53 4.09
N ARG A 206 -3.60 7.43 2.76
CA ARG A 206 -3.36 6.16 2.06
C ARG A 206 -1.96 5.63 2.31
N ALA A 207 -0.92 6.45 2.12
CA ALA A 207 0.46 6.07 2.40
C ALA A 207 0.63 5.57 3.85
N TYR A 208 0.01 6.26 4.81
CA TYR A 208 0.02 5.88 6.22
C TYR A 208 -0.74 4.58 6.51
N LYS A 209 -1.80 4.30 5.75
CA LYS A 209 -2.54 3.04 5.85
C LYS A 209 -1.73 1.86 5.29
N LEU A 210 -1.00 2.06 4.19
CA LEU A 210 -0.09 1.05 3.64
C LEU A 210 1.02 0.71 4.64
N LEU A 211 1.55 1.72 5.32
CA LEU A 211 2.51 1.57 6.43
C LEU A 211 1.96 0.79 7.63
N LYS A 212 0.67 0.49 7.72
CA LYS A 212 0.08 -0.33 8.79
C LYS A 212 0.00 -1.82 8.44
N PHE A 213 0.13 -2.21 7.17
CA PHE A 213 0.22 -3.63 6.80
C PHE A 213 1.57 -4.20 7.23
N ARG A 214 1.60 -5.48 7.61
CA ARG A 214 2.85 -6.17 7.96
C ARG A 214 2.94 -7.45 7.14
N ALA A 215 4.01 -7.57 6.37
CA ALA A 215 4.38 -8.81 5.73
C ALA A 215 5.43 -9.51 6.60
N VAL A 216 5.19 -10.76 6.95
CA VAL A 216 6.13 -11.63 7.66
C VAL A 216 6.70 -12.60 6.64
N VAL A 217 7.99 -12.49 6.36
CA VAL A 217 8.72 -13.35 5.42
C VAL A 217 9.84 -14.03 6.19
N GLY A 218 9.67 -15.32 6.46
CA GLY A 218 10.53 -16.05 7.40
C GLY A 218 10.57 -15.35 8.77
N ASN A 219 11.75 -14.91 9.18
CA ASN A 219 11.96 -14.21 10.46
C ASN A 219 11.88 -12.67 10.36
N HIS A 220 11.54 -12.13 9.18
CA HIS A 220 11.53 -10.69 8.94
C HIS A 220 10.11 -10.15 8.89
N VAL A 221 9.86 -9.07 9.65
CA VAL A 221 8.62 -8.30 9.60
C VAL A 221 8.89 -7.01 8.83
N LEU A 222 8.22 -6.85 7.69
CA LEU A 222 8.45 -5.79 6.71
C LEU A 222 7.15 -5.05 6.39
N PRO A 223 7.21 -3.76 6.03
CA PRO A 223 6.13 -3.07 5.37
C PRO A 223 6.06 -3.59 3.93
N ILE A 224 4.87 -3.59 3.34
CA ILE A 224 4.66 -4.16 2.01
C ILE A 224 5.51 -3.47 0.94
N GLN A 225 5.88 -2.20 1.15
CA GLN A 225 6.74 -1.43 0.24
C GLN A 225 8.18 -1.92 0.20
N HIS A 226 8.62 -2.73 1.17
CA HIS A 226 9.98 -3.26 1.22
C HIS A 226 10.08 -4.67 0.63
N LEU A 227 8.95 -5.25 0.21
CA LEU A 227 8.93 -6.53 -0.45
C LEU A 227 9.61 -6.44 -1.83
N THR A 228 10.20 -7.54 -2.27
CA THR A 228 10.83 -7.60 -3.61
C THR A 228 9.77 -7.53 -4.71
N PHE A 229 10.22 -7.31 -5.95
CA PHE A 229 9.33 -7.32 -7.11
C PHE A 229 8.52 -8.62 -7.25
N SER A 230 9.11 -9.78 -6.93
CA SER A 230 8.40 -11.07 -6.98
C SER A 230 7.24 -11.09 -5.98
N TYR A 231 7.48 -10.70 -4.72
CA TYR A 231 6.42 -10.61 -3.71
C TYR A 231 5.36 -9.55 -4.07
N HIS A 232 5.73 -8.44 -4.70
CA HIS A 232 4.76 -7.43 -5.16
C HIS A 232 3.76 -8.01 -6.17
N ASN A 233 4.22 -8.81 -7.13
CA ASN A 233 3.34 -9.49 -8.08
C ASN A 233 2.43 -10.51 -7.41
N GLU A 234 2.96 -11.26 -6.44
CA GLU A 234 2.14 -12.20 -5.65
C GLU A 234 1.10 -11.48 -4.80
N LEU A 235 1.44 -10.32 -4.22
CA LEU A 235 0.46 -9.46 -3.56
C LEU A 235 -0.64 -9.03 -4.53
N LYS A 236 -0.29 -8.60 -5.76
CA LYS A 236 -1.30 -8.19 -6.75
C LYS A 236 -2.29 -9.32 -7.06
N LYS A 237 -1.79 -10.54 -7.27
CA LYS A 237 -2.63 -11.75 -7.48
C LYS A 237 -3.48 -12.06 -6.24
N LEU A 238 -2.90 -12.01 -5.04
CA LEU A 238 -3.60 -12.24 -3.78
C LEU A 238 -4.75 -11.25 -3.59
N PHE A 239 -4.51 -9.95 -3.77
CA PHE A 239 -5.53 -8.92 -3.58
C PHE A 239 -6.65 -9.00 -4.63
N LEU A 240 -6.35 -9.48 -5.83
CA LEU A 240 -7.38 -9.82 -6.82
C LEU A 240 -8.29 -10.94 -6.30
N LYS A 241 -7.72 -12.02 -5.75
CA LYS A 241 -8.49 -13.13 -5.14
C LYS A 241 -9.32 -12.64 -3.93
N LEU A 242 -8.77 -11.77 -3.08
CA LEU A 242 -9.51 -11.16 -1.96
C LEU A 242 -10.71 -10.33 -2.44
N ASN A 243 -10.54 -9.57 -3.53
CA ASN A 243 -11.61 -8.75 -4.06
C ASN A 243 -12.78 -9.62 -4.56
N ILE A 244 -12.47 -10.73 -5.23
CA ILE A 244 -13.46 -11.71 -5.67
C ILE A 244 -14.24 -12.27 -4.47
N GLU A 245 -13.55 -12.70 -3.41
CA GLU A 245 -14.21 -13.23 -2.21
C GLU A 245 -15.06 -12.18 -1.49
N GLN A 246 -14.59 -10.92 -1.44
CA GLN A 246 -15.37 -9.82 -0.87
C GLN A 246 -16.66 -9.57 -1.66
N VAL A 247 -16.60 -9.62 -3.00
CA VAL A 247 -17.78 -9.46 -3.87
C VAL A 247 -18.75 -10.62 -3.69
N LYS A 248 -18.28 -11.88 -3.73
CA LYS A 248 -19.11 -13.07 -3.46
C LYS A 248 -19.85 -12.94 -2.14
N TYR A 249 -19.14 -12.54 -1.09
CA TYR A 249 -19.73 -12.36 0.23
C TYR A 249 -20.81 -11.26 0.28
N LYS A 250 -20.56 -10.10 -0.35
CA LYS A 250 -21.54 -9.01 -0.43
C LYS A 250 -22.80 -9.46 -1.17
N VAL A 251 -22.66 -10.21 -2.27
CA VAL A 251 -23.81 -10.77 -3.02
C VAL A 251 -24.63 -11.70 -2.12
N VAL A 252 -23.98 -12.64 -1.42
CA VAL A 252 -24.67 -13.57 -0.50
C VAL A 252 -25.43 -12.83 0.61
N ILE A 253 -24.82 -11.81 1.23
CA ILE A 253 -25.50 -10.99 2.24
C ILE A 253 -26.74 -10.31 1.66
N ASN A 254 -26.63 -9.72 0.47
CA ASN A 254 -27.74 -8.99 -0.14
C ASN A 254 -28.90 -9.94 -0.44
N THR A 255 -28.62 -11.14 -0.98
CA THR A 255 -29.64 -12.18 -1.19
C THR A 255 -30.29 -12.64 0.12
N LEU A 256 -29.52 -12.79 1.20
CA LEU A 256 -30.06 -13.15 2.52
C LEU A 256 -30.94 -12.04 3.11
N LYS A 257 -30.53 -10.78 2.97
CA LYS A 257 -31.32 -9.61 3.39
C LYS A 257 -32.65 -9.56 2.64
N GLU A 258 -32.65 -9.73 1.32
CA GLU A 258 -33.86 -9.78 0.50
C GLU A 258 -34.81 -10.91 0.93
N LYS A 259 -34.30 -12.13 1.14
CA LYS A 259 -35.10 -13.26 1.65
C LYS A 259 -35.74 -12.95 3.01
N THR A 260 -34.97 -12.31 3.90
CA THR A 260 -35.45 -11.94 5.25
C THR A 260 -36.54 -10.87 5.18
N THR A 261 -36.37 -9.87 4.31
CA THR A 261 -37.37 -8.82 4.07
C THR A 261 -38.65 -9.41 3.48
N ARG A 262 -38.55 -10.29 2.48
CA ARG A 262 -39.71 -11.01 1.91
C ARG A 262 -40.45 -11.82 2.97
N LYS A 263 -39.74 -12.54 3.84
CA LYS A 263 -40.34 -13.30 4.94
C LYS A 263 -41.12 -12.40 5.91
N LYS A 264 -40.56 -11.23 6.27
CA LYS A 264 -41.25 -10.25 7.13
C LYS A 264 -42.51 -9.68 6.49
N ILE A 265 -42.48 -9.39 5.19
CA ILE A 265 -43.65 -8.92 4.43
C ILE A 265 -44.74 -10.00 4.40
N MET A 266 -44.37 -11.25 4.12
CA MET A 266 -45.31 -12.37 4.06
C MET A 266 -46.02 -12.61 5.39
N ILE A 267 -45.30 -12.53 6.51
CA ILE A 267 -45.89 -12.64 7.86
C ILE A 267 -46.89 -11.51 8.13
N LYS A 268 -46.59 -10.28 7.71
CA LYS A 268 -47.53 -9.15 7.84
C LYS A 268 -48.81 -9.37 7.03
N ILE A 269 -48.67 -9.83 5.78
CA ILE A 269 -49.83 -10.12 4.92
C ILE A 269 -50.71 -11.19 5.56
N LEU A 270 -50.13 -12.30 6.03
CA LEU A 270 -50.89 -13.35 6.73
C LEU A 270 -51.63 -12.80 7.95
N GLY A 271 -50.97 -11.95 8.76
CA GLY A 271 -51.61 -11.33 9.92
C GLY A 271 -52.81 -10.46 9.55
N ILE A 272 -52.71 -9.68 8.46
CA ILE A 272 -53.82 -8.85 7.95
C ILE A 272 -54.95 -9.75 7.44
N SER A 273 -54.65 -10.82 6.70
CA SER A 273 -55.67 -11.75 6.19
C SER A 273 -56.46 -12.42 7.32
N VAL A 274 -55.78 -12.87 8.39
CA VAL A 274 -56.45 -13.45 9.57
C VAL A 274 -57.35 -12.42 10.25
N LEU A 275 -56.88 -11.17 10.40
CA LEU A 275 -57.68 -10.10 11.00
C LEU A 275 -58.96 -9.81 10.20
N ILE A 276 -58.87 -9.78 8.87
CA ILE A 276 -60.02 -9.58 7.97
C ILE A 276 -61.05 -10.70 8.15
N ILE A 277 -60.62 -11.96 8.22
CA ILE A 277 -61.51 -13.11 8.42
C ILE A 277 -62.25 -12.99 9.76
N VAL A 278 -61.52 -12.68 10.85
CA VAL A 278 -62.12 -12.51 12.19
C VAL A 278 -63.15 -11.38 12.20
N ILE A 279 -62.85 -10.24 11.54
CA ILE A 279 -63.80 -9.12 11.45
C ILE A 279 -65.04 -9.53 10.64
N ALA A 280 -64.87 -10.24 9.53
CA ALA A 280 -65.97 -10.72 8.71
C ALA A 280 -66.88 -11.69 9.48
N GLU A 281 -66.32 -12.63 10.23
CA GLU A 281 -67.08 -13.55 11.09
C GLU A 281 -67.85 -12.81 12.19
N CYS A 282 -67.22 -11.85 12.86
CA CYS A 282 -67.88 -11.02 13.87
C CYS A 282 -69.05 -10.20 13.28
N LEU A 283 -68.87 -9.64 12.09
CA LEU A 283 -69.94 -8.93 11.37
C LEU A 283 -71.08 -9.88 10.98
N LEU A 284 -70.76 -11.07 10.48
CA LEU A 284 -71.75 -12.08 10.11
C LEU A 284 -72.60 -12.49 11.33
N LEU A 285 -71.94 -12.77 12.47
CA LEU A 285 -72.60 -13.08 13.73
C LEU A 285 -73.49 -11.94 14.21
N SER A 286 -73.03 -10.69 14.08
CA SER A 286 -73.82 -9.50 14.43
C SER A 286 -75.08 -9.37 13.54
N ILE A 287 -74.94 -9.62 12.23
CA ILE A 287 -76.05 -9.60 11.28
C ILE A 287 -77.06 -10.72 11.62
N ILE A 288 -76.58 -11.95 11.84
CA ILE A 288 -77.42 -13.10 12.22
C ILE A 288 -78.18 -12.79 13.53
N TYR A 289 -77.50 -12.25 14.53
CA TYR A 289 -78.12 -11.85 15.80
C TYR A 289 -79.22 -10.81 15.60
N ARG A 290 -78.98 -9.78 14.77
CA ARG A 290 -80.01 -8.76 14.44
C ARG A 290 -81.21 -9.36 13.71
N ILE A 291 -80.98 -10.24 12.75
CA ILE A 291 -82.07 -10.92 12.00
C ILE A 291 -82.92 -11.77 12.94
N ASN A 292 -82.30 -12.54 13.84
CA ASN A 292 -83.03 -13.36 14.81
C ASN A 292 -83.86 -12.53 15.80
N ASN A 293 -83.35 -11.37 16.24
CA ASN A 293 -84.12 -10.46 17.10
C ASN A 293 -85.29 -9.78 16.37
N ILE A 294 -85.22 -9.60 15.06
CA ILE A 294 -86.34 -9.08 14.25
C ILE A 294 -87.43 -10.15 14.08
N LYS A 295 -87.06 -11.44 13.94
CA LYS A 295 -88.03 -12.55 13.80
C LYS A 295 -88.77 -12.92 15.09
N ASN A 296 -88.20 -12.56 16.26
CA ASN A 296 -88.78 -12.85 17.57
C ASN A 296 -89.58 -11.67 18.17
N LYS A 297 -89.90 -10.66 17.36
CA LYS A 297 -90.87 -9.59 17.64
C LYS A 297 -92.05 -9.73 16.70
#